data_AF-A0A1V5J986-F1
#
_entry.id   AF-A0A1V5J986-F1
#
_cell.length_a   1.000
_cell.length_b   1.000
_cell.length_c   1.000
_cell.angle_alpha   90.00
_cell.angle_beta   90.00
_cell.angle_gamma   90.00
#
_symmetry.space_group_name_H-M   'P 1'
#
loop_
_entity.id
_entity.type
_entity.pdbx_description
1 polymer ?
#
loop_
_entity_poly.entity_id
_entity_poly.type
_entity_poly.pdbx_seq_one_letter_code
_entity_poly.pdbx_strand_id
1 'polypeptide(L)'
;MEFIYPSRDARIFIPRSLQGQLMSMLPEIAHRRRNATVYWHLDNKYIGMTRHIHQTEIRVGEGEHLITAVDNEGMTVSRKFYCIGTF
;
A
#
# COMPACT_ATOMS: atom_id res chain seq x y z
N MET A 1 -12.71 -1.62 8.00
CA MET A 1 -11.63 -1.57 7.02
C MET A 1 -10.36 -1.96 7.74
N GLU A 2 -9.52 -2.80 7.16
CA GLU A 2 -8.27 -3.26 7.79
C GLU A 2 -7.26 -3.66 6.72
N PHE A 3 -5.96 -3.42 6.95
CA PHE A 3 -4.90 -3.91 6.07
C PHE A 3 -4.72 -5.42 6.20
N ILE A 4 -4.88 -6.12 5.08
CA ILE A 4 -4.41 -7.50 4.90
C ILE A 4 -2.89 -7.47 4.66
N TYR A 5 -2.43 -6.55 3.81
CA TYR A 5 -1.02 -6.35 3.52
C TYR A 5 -0.69 -4.85 3.30
N PRO A 6 0.38 -4.31 3.89
CA PRO A 6 1.36 -5.01 4.72
C PRO A 6 0.85 -5.34 6.13
N SER A 7 1.46 -6.35 6.73
CA SER A 7 1.28 -6.66 8.15
C SER A 7 1.90 -5.56 9.02
N ARG A 8 1.57 -5.56 10.32
CA ARG A 8 2.15 -4.63 11.29
C ARG A 8 3.68 -4.80 11.34
N ASP A 9 4.40 -3.68 11.32
CA ASP A 9 5.87 -3.63 11.43
C ASP A 9 6.60 -4.46 10.36
N ALA A 10 5.98 -4.60 9.18
CA ALA A 10 6.53 -5.37 8.07
C ALA A 10 7.85 -4.78 7.58
N ARG A 11 8.83 -5.66 7.33
CA ARG A 11 10.05 -5.37 6.58
C ARG A 11 9.96 -6.07 5.23
N ILE A 12 9.90 -5.29 4.16
CA ILE A 12 9.50 -5.76 2.83
C ILE A 12 10.68 -5.61 1.89
N PHE A 13 11.04 -6.70 1.25
CA PHE A 13 12.00 -6.69 0.15
C PHE A 13 11.25 -6.60 -1.17
N ILE A 14 11.51 -5.57 -1.96
CA ILE A 14 10.95 -5.43 -3.31
C ILE A 14 12.02 -5.87 -4.32
N PRO A 15 11.82 -6.99 -5.03
CA PRO A 15 12.85 -7.48 -5.94
C PRO A 15 12.96 -6.57 -7.17
N ARG A 16 14.10 -6.69 -7.85
CA ARG A 16 14.31 -6.06 -9.15
C ARG A 16 14.03 -7.06 -10.27
N SER A 17 13.51 -6.56 -11.41
CA SER A 17 13.40 -7.34 -12.62
C SER A 17 14.78 -7.69 -13.19
N LEU A 18 14.82 -8.54 -14.21
CA LEU A 18 16.06 -8.88 -14.92
C LEU A 18 16.75 -7.67 -15.56
N GLN A 19 15.99 -6.60 -15.83
CA GLN A 19 16.49 -5.32 -16.36
C GLN A 19 16.85 -4.31 -15.26
N GLY A 20 16.85 -4.72 -13.99
CA GLY A 20 17.23 -3.89 -12.83
C GLY A 20 16.14 -2.93 -12.33
N GLN A 21 14.95 -2.95 -12.95
CA GLN A 21 13.85 -2.10 -12.54
C GLN A 21 13.22 -2.61 -11.25
N LEU A 22 12.95 -1.71 -10.30
CA LEU A 22 12.26 -2.08 -9.08
C LEU A 22 10.84 -2.54 -9.42
N MET A 23 10.47 -3.73 -8.95
CA MET A 23 9.11 -4.22 -9.06
C MET A 23 8.19 -3.46 -8.10
N SER A 24 6.93 -3.87 -8.04
CA SER A 24 5.94 -3.17 -7.23
C SER A 24 5.48 -4.02 -6.06
N MET A 25 5.10 -3.33 -4.99
CA MET A 25 4.40 -3.91 -3.86
C MET A 25 2.89 -3.71 -4.07
N LEU A 26 2.08 -4.68 -3.64
CA LEU A 26 0.62 -4.65 -3.78
C LEU A 26 -0.08 -4.57 -2.40
N PRO A 27 -0.10 -3.41 -1.73
CA PRO A 27 -0.95 -3.22 -0.55
C PRO A 27 -2.40 -3.64 -0.79
N GLU A 28 -3.00 -4.24 0.25
CA GLU A 28 -4.35 -4.77 0.22
C GLU A 28 -5.07 -4.49 1.54
N ILE A 29 -6.34 -4.09 1.45
CA ILE A 29 -7.23 -3.97 2.61
C ILE A 29 -8.48 -4.85 2.45
N ALA A 30 -8.99 -5.34 3.58
CA ALA A 30 -10.34 -5.87 3.68
C ALA A 30 -11.33 -4.73 3.94
N HIS A 31 -12.46 -4.74 3.22
CA HIS A 31 -13.54 -3.78 3.39
C HIS A 31 -14.91 -4.45 3.47
N ARG A 32 -15.70 -4.11 4.50
CA ARG A 32 -17.01 -4.75 4.75
C ARG A 32 -18.07 -4.36 3.69
N ARG A 33 -17.97 -3.16 3.13
CA ARG A 33 -18.88 -2.65 2.09
C ARG A 33 -18.26 -2.93 0.71
N ARG A 34 -18.92 -3.76 -0.11
CA ARG A 34 -18.43 -4.18 -1.44
C ARG A 34 -18.32 -3.06 -2.47
N ASN A 35 -19.08 -1.97 -2.30
CA ASN A 35 -19.15 -0.85 -3.24
C ASN A 35 -18.43 0.40 -2.71
N ALA A 36 -17.63 0.28 -1.66
CA ALA A 36 -16.85 1.41 -1.17
C ALA A 36 -15.86 1.87 -2.23
N THR A 37 -15.60 3.17 -2.26
CA THR A 37 -14.43 3.73 -2.95
C THR A 37 -13.36 3.97 -1.89
N VAL A 38 -12.15 3.51 -2.16
CA VAL A 38 -11.00 3.68 -1.26
C VAL A 38 -9.92 4.49 -1.96
N TYR A 39 -9.49 5.55 -1.31
CA TYR A 39 -8.45 6.48 -1.73
C TYR A 39 -7.15 6.12 -1.02
N TRP A 40 -6.11 5.89 -1.81
CA TRP A 40 -4.81 5.45 -1.34
C TRP A 40 -3.83 6.61 -1.30
N HIS A 41 -3.08 6.69 -0.21
CA HIS A 41 -2.02 7.66 -0.02
C HIS A 41 -0.76 6.95 0.43
N LEU A 42 0.36 7.28 -0.17
CA LEU A 42 1.69 6.83 0.22
C LEU A 42 2.48 8.06 0.67
N ASP A 43 2.99 8.04 1.90
CA ASP A 43 3.76 9.13 2.49
C ASP A 43 3.05 10.49 2.35
N ASN A 44 1.76 10.49 2.70
CA ASN A 44 0.85 11.63 2.61
C ASN A 44 0.57 12.16 1.19
N LYS A 45 0.98 11.43 0.15
CA LYS A 45 0.69 11.76 -1.25
C LYS A 45 -0.40 10.85 -1.79
N TYR A 46 -1.45 11.42 -2.38
CA TYR A 46 -2.47 10.65 -3.09
C TYR A 46 -1.86 9.91 -4.27
N ILE A 47 -2.14 8.60 -4.38
CA ILE A 47 -1.60 7.72 -5.43
C ILE A 47 -2.70 7.07 -6.29
N GLY A 48 -3.97 7.17 -5.88
CA GLY A 48 -5.08 6.66 -6.67
C GLY A 48 -6.25 6.18 -5.83
N MET A 49 -7.23 5.59 -6.49
CA MET A 49 -8.40 5.00 -5.84
C MET A 49 -8.75 3.64 -6.41
N THR A 50 -9.54 2.88 -5.65
CA THR A 50 -10.02 1.55 -6.02
C THR A 50 -11.51 1.41 -5.69
N ARG A 51 -12.18 0.52 -6.42
CA ARG A 51 -13.54 0.04 -6.14
C ARG A 51 -13.57 -1.47 -6.27
N HIS A 52 -14.43 -2.13 -5.48
CA HIS A 52 -14.63 -3.58 -5.45
C HIS A 52 -13.42 -4.38 -4.92
N ILE A 53 -12.29 -4.35 -5.62
CA ILE A 53 -11.02 -4.96 -5.17
C ILE A 53 -10.12 -3.85 -4.67
N HIS A 54 -9.80 -3.89 -3.38
CA HIS A 54 -9.01 -2.84 -2.73
C HIS A 54 -7.55 -3.23 -2.64
N GLN A 55 -6.89 -3.20 -3.80
CA GLN A 55 -5.46 -3.39 -3.99
C GLN A 55 -4.88 -2.23 -4.81
N THR A 56 -3.70 -1.74 -4.45
CA THR A 56 -3.02 -0.68 -5.21
C THR A 56 -1.57 -1.06 -5.46
N GLU A 57 -1.03 -0.70 -6.62
CA GLU A 57 0.38 -0.95 -6.96
C GLU A 57 1.22 0.24 -6.52
N ILE A 58 2.25 0.00 -5.70
CA ILE A 58 3.21 1.03 -5.29
C ILE A 58 4.64 0.63 -5.60
N ARG A 59 5.45 1.62 -5.99
CA ARG A 59 6.91 1.51 -6.07
C ARG A 59 7.50 2.43 -5.00
N VAL A 60 8.32 1.88 -4.13
CA VAL A 60 8.92 2.59 -2.99
C VAL A 60 10.41 2.30 -2.91
N GLY A 61 11.20 3.31 -2.59
CA GLY A 61 12.63 3.14 -2.35
C GLY A 61 12.90 2.41 -1.03
N GLU A 62 14.17 2.25 -0.69
CA GLU A 62 14.57 1.82 0.66
C GLU A 62 14.15 2.86 1.71
N GLY A 63 13.71 2.39 2.87
CA GLY A 63 13.42 3.24 4.04
C GLY A 63 12.05 3.01 4.66
N GLU A 64 11.69 3.87 5.60
CA GLU A 64 10.38 3.88 6.25
C GLU A 64 9.32 4.53 5.36
N HIS A 65 8.17 3.87 5.27
CA HIS A 65 7.02 4.35 4.51
C HIS A 65 5.72 4.20 5.29
N LEU A 66 4.75 5.05 4.98
CA LEU A 66 3.39 5.02 5.52
C LEU A 66 2.38 4.90 4.37
N ILE A 67 1.70 3.77 4.29
CA ILE A 67 0.53 3.61 3.41
C ILE A 67 -0.74 3.90 4.20
N THR A 68 -1.61 4.72 3.64
CA THR A 68 -2.90 5.10 4.21
C THR A 68 -4.01 4.84 3.21
N ALA A 69 -5.09 4.20 3.67
CA ALA A 69 -6.31 4.00 2.92
C ALA A 69 -7.46 4.74 3.60
N VAL A 70 -8.17 5.57 2.85
CA VAL A 70 -9.34 6.33 3.31
C VAL A 70 -10.53 5.91 2.48
N ASP A 71 -11.64 5.50 3.11
CA ASP A 71 -12.86 5.18 2.37
C ASP A 71 -13.71 6.43 2.09
N ASN A 72 -14.74 6.29 1.26
CA ASN A 72 -15.64 7.39 0.88
C ASN A 72 -16.57 7.88 2.00
N GLU A 73 -16.49 7.34 3.21
CA GLU A 73 -17.13 7.87 4.42
C GLU A 73 -16.12 8.54 5.37
N GLY A 74 -14.84 8.61 4.98
CA GLY A 74 -13.76 9.18 5.78
C GLY A 74 -13.16 8.22 6.81
N MET A 75 -13.54 6.94 6.82
CA MET A 75 -12.85 5.96 7.66
C MET A 75 -11.43 5.80 7.15
N THR A 76 -10.45 5.87 8.04
CA THR A 76 -9.03 5.80 7.70
C THR A 76 -8.37 4.61 8.38
N VAL A 77 -7.52 3.89 7.65
CA VAL A 77 -6.53 2.97 8.21
C VAL A 77 -5.16 3.29 7.65
N SER A 78 -4.12 3.11 8.45
CA SER A 78 -2.73 3.32 8.03
C SER A 78 -1.83 2.18 8.49
N ARG A 79 -0.76 1.95 7.73
CA ARG A 79 0.25 0.93 8.04
C ARG A 79 1.65 1.47 7.75
N LYS A 80 2.51 1.42 8.76
CA LYS A 80 3.95 1.63 8.60
C LYS A 80 4.60 0.34 8.13
N PHE A 81 5.59 0.45 7.26
CA PHE A 81 6.46 -0.64 6.85
C PHE A 81 7.84 -0.09 6.49
N TYR A 82 8.86 -0.96 6.55
CA TYR A 82 10.21 -0.63 6.12
C TYR A 82 10.52 -1.37 4.82
N CYS A 83 10.87 -0.66 3.77
CA CYS A 83 11.36 -1.26 2.53
C CYS A 83 12.87 -1.52 2.66
N ILE A 84 13.28 -2.79 2.53
CA ILE A 84 14.67 -3.21 2.60
C ILE A 84 15.32 -2.92 1.24
N GLY A 85 16.39 -2.12 1.25
CA GLY A 85 17.18 -1.83 0.07
C GLY A 85 17.93 -3.04 -0.46
N THR A 86 18.32 -2.95 -1.73
CA THR A 86 19.33 -3.83 -2.33
C THR A 86 20.63 -3.05 -2.37
N PHE A 87 21.67 -3.57 -1.71
CA PHE A 87 23.06 -3.14 -1.89
C PHE A 87 23.58 -3.60 -3.25
#